data_AF-A0A2V8DYN3-F1
#
_entry.id   AF-A0A2V8DYN3-F1
#
_cell.length_a   1.000
_cell.length_b   1.000
_cell.length_c   1.000
_cell.angle_alpha   90.00
_cell.angle_beta   90.00
_cell.angle_gamma   90.00
#
_symmetry.space_group_name_H-M   'P 1'
#
loop_
_entity.id
_entity.type
_entity.pdbx_description
1 polymer ?
#
loop_
_entity_poly.entity_id
_entity_poly.type
_entity_poly.pdbx_seq_one_letter_code
_entity_poly.pdbx_strand_id
1 'polypeptide(L)'
;MLFIGKAQEKASVFRTEKRRDARGVYPWIIRSTAMVNHYYVYLVDRDFGPCFIKFCSYFPYPAKLCLNRHEWLKRQLTQHDIPVGRFRPVVLTIGMSIYVADYVAEVE
;
A
#
# COMPACT_ATOMS: atom_id res chain seq x y z
N MET A 1 -16.66 -4.61 -8.49
CA MET A 1 -16.67 -5.83 -7.65
C MET A 1 -15.78 -5.59 -6.45
N LEU A 2 -16.15 -6.05 -5.25
CA LEU A 2 -15.40 -5.83 -4.00
C LEU A 2 -15.17 -7.17 -3.29
N PHE A 3 -13.92 -7.46 -2.94
CA PHE A 3 -13.53 -8.58 -2.10
C PHE A 3 -12.77 -8.09 -0.88
N ILE A 4 -13.08 -8.67 0.27
CA ILE A 4 -12.41 -8.37 1.54
C ILE A 4 -11.87 -9.67 2.10
N GLY A 5 -10.57 -9.71 2.34
CA GLY A 5 -9.85 -10.80 2.97
C GLY A 5 -9.24 -10.36 4.30
N LYS A 6 -9.07 -11.32 5.20
CA LYS A 6 -8.33 -11.16 6.45
C LYS A 6 -7.27 -12.25 6.52
N ALA A 7 -6.03 -11.87 6.78
CA ALA A 7 -4.93 -12.79 7.00
C ALA A 7 -4.14 -12.37 8.24
N GLN A 8 -3.50 -13.32 8.92
CA GLN A 8 -2.58 -13.02 10.01
C GLN A 8 -1.15 -13.03 9.46
N GLU A 9 -0.42 -11.93 9.61
CA GLU A 9 0.97 -11.85 9.17
C GLU A 9 1.85 -11.17 10.20
N LYS A 10 3.16 -11.42 10.09
CA LYS A 10 4.15 -10.77 10.92
C LYS A 10 4.32 -9.32 10.46
N ALA A 11 4.11 -8.38 11.38
CA ALA A 11 4.40 -6.97 11.17
C ALA A 11 5.32 -6.42 12.26
N SER A 12 6.07 -5.37 11.93
CA SER A 12 6.77 -4.56 12.92
C SER A 12 5.76 -3.75 13.72
N VAL A 13 5.82 -3.88 15.03
CA VAL A 13 4.89 -3.28 15.99
C VAL A 13 5.66 -2.54 17.07
N PHE A 14 5.00 -1.57 17.70
CA PHE A 14 5.51 -0.94 18.91
C PHE A 14 4.97 -1.67 20.14
N ARG A 15 5.85 -2.12 21.02
CA ARG A 15 5.50 -2.73 22.31
C ARG A 15 6.07 -1.90 23.44
N THR A 16 5.42 -1.99 24.60
CA THR A 16 5.91 -1.34 25.82
C THR A 16 6.56 -2.38 26.72
N GLU A 17 7.82 -2.16 27.07
CA GLU A 17 8.52 -2.93 28.09
C GLU A 17 8.65 -2.11 29.38
N LYS A 18 8.57 -2.79 30.52
CA LYS A 18 8.83 -2.15 31.81
C LYS A 18 10.33 -2.09 32.03
N ARG A 19 10.88 -0.87 32.12
CA ARG A 19 12.25 -0.65 32.56
C ARG A 19 12.26 -0.07 33.96
N ARG A 20 13.36 -0.28 34.69
CA ARG A 20 13.53 0.20 36.06
C ARG A 20 14.79 1.03 36.15
N ASP A 21 14.69 2.17 36.82
CA ASP A 21 15.81 3.01 37.21
C ASP A 21 15.70 3.32 38.71
N ALA A 22 16.69 4.02 39.28
CA ALA A 22 16.73 4.41 40.69
C ALA A 22 15.47 5.17 41.14
N ARG A 23 14.77 5.82 40.21
CA ARG A 23 13.54 6.61 40.45
C ARG A 23 12.24 5.79 40.36
N GLY A 24 12.29 4.52 39.95
CA GLY A 24 11.11 3.65 39.84
C GLY A 24 11.00 2.92 38.50
N VAL A 25 9.83 2.33 38.25
CA VAL A 25 9.51 1.59 37.01
C VAL A 25 8.82 2.53 36.02
N TYR A 26 9.29 2.56 34.78
CA TYR A 26 8.71 3.36 33.70
C TYR A 26 8.48 2.53 32.42
N PRO A 27 7.50 2.90 31.59
CA PRO A 27 7.27 2.26 30.29
C PRO A 27 8.28 2.72 29.24
N TRP A 28 8.87 1.78 28.50
CA TRP A 28 9.78 2.06 27.38
C TRP A 28 9.24 1.45 26.09
N ILE A 29 9.11 2.26 25.04
CA ILE A 29 8.58 1.82 23.75
C ILE A 29 9.72 1.20 22.93
N ILE A 30 9.54 -0.06 22.55
CA ILE A 30 10.47 -0.79 21.69
C ILE A 30 9.78 -1.18 20.38
N ARG A 31 10.57 -1.39 19.33
CA ARG A 31 10.12 -2.06 18.13
C ARG A 31 10.26 -3.57 18.31
N SER A 32 9.20 -4.30 18.01
CA SER A 32 9.17 -5.76 18.05
C SER A 32 8.41 -6.28 16.83
N THR A 33 8.29 -7.60 16.70
CA THR A 33 7.52 -8.25 15.64
C THR A 33 6.39 -9.04 16.25
N ALA A 34 5.17 -8.86 15.76
CA ALA A 34 3.99 -9.58 16.23
C ALA A 34 3.16 -10.09 15.05
N MET A 35 2.42 -11.17 15.30
CA MET A 35 1.45 -11.68 14.34
C MET A 35 0.16 -10.88 14.46
N VAL A 36 -0.08 -9.99 13.49
CA VAL A 36 -1.20 -9.05 13.50
C VAL A 36 -2.17 -9.36 12.37
N ASN A 37 -3.43 -8.97 12.53
CA ASN A 37 -4.39 -9.12 11.45
C ASN A 37 -4.12 -8.05 10.38
N HIS A 38 -3.92 -8.50 9.16
CA HIS A 38 -3.94 -7.67 7.96
C HIS A 38 -5.27 -7.86 7.24
N TYR A 39 -5.81 -6.75 6.79
CA TYR A 39 -7.02 -6.73 5.99
C TYR A 39 -6.65 -6.34 4.56
N TYR A 40 -7.22 -7.10 3.65
CA TYR A 40 -6.98 -7.04 2.22
C TYR A 40 -8.29 -6.60 1.57
N VAL A 41 -8.29 -5.46 0.91
CA VAL A 41 -9.44 -4.99 0.13
C VAL A 41 -9.03 -4.98 -1.32
N TYR A 42 -9.63 -5.88 -2.10
CA TYR A 42 -9.50 -5.90 -3.55
C TYR A 42 -10.76 -5.31 -4.13
N LEU A 43 -10.61 -4.25 -4.91
CA LEU A 43 -11.74 -3.61 -5.57
C LEU A 43 -11.44 -3.45 -7.05
N VAL A 44 -12.45 -3.69 -7.88
CA VAL A 44 -12.39 -3.43 -9.31
C VAL A 44 -13.20 -2.19 -9.56
N ASP A 45 -12.48 -1.11 -9.86
CA ASP A 45 -13.06 0.18 -10.22
C ASP A 45 -13.28 0.27 -11.74
N ARG A 46 -14.23 1.11 -12.17
CA ARG A 46 -14.57 1.29 -13.59
C ARG A 46 -13.48 2.04 -14.35
N ASP A 47 -12.80 2.97 -13.69
CA ASP A 47 -11.79 3.83 -14.34
C ASP A 47 -10.39 3.29 -14.08
N PHE A 48 -10.08 2.89 -12.85
CA PHE A 48 -8.72 2.44 -12.50
C PHE A 48 -8.46 0.94 -12.73
N GLY A 49 -9.52 0.14 -12.85
CA GLY A 49 -9.40 -1.31 -12.89
C GLY A 49 -9.14 -1.94 -11.52
N PRO A 50 -8.56 -3.15 -11.46
CA PRO A 50 -8.26 -3.82 -10.20
C PRO A 50 -7.27 -3.01 -9.37
N CYS A 51 -7.66 -2.65 -8.16
CA CYS A 51 -6.77 -2.05 -7.18
C CYS A 51 -6.81 -2.78 -5.84
N PHE A 52 -5.77 -2.57 -5.06
CA PHE A 52 -5.50 -3.36 -3.88
C PHE A 52 -5.09 -2.47 -2.70
N ILE A 53 -5.79 -2.64 -1.57
CA ILE A 53 -5.46 -2.01 -0.29
C ILE A 53 -5.13 -3.10 0.72
N LYS A 54 -3.95 -3.00 1.33
CA LYS A 54 -3.57 -3.79 2.50
C LYS A 54 -3.47 -2.86 3.69
N PHE A 55 -4.13 -3.14 4.80
CA PHE A 55 -3.92 -2.39 6.04
C PHE A 55 -3.66 -3.31 7.23
N CYS A 56 -2.80 -2.86 8.14
CA CYS A 56 -2.47 -3.52 9.39
C CYS A 56 -3.43 -3.07 10.49
N SER A 57 -3.92 -4.01 11.29
CA SER A 57 -4.78 -3.71 12.45
C SER A 57 -4.05 -3.19 13.69
N TYR A 58 -2.72 -3.12 13.68
CA TYR A 58 -1.91 -2.75 14.83
C TYR A 58 -1.16 -1.44 14.58
N PHE A 59 -1.08 -0.62 15.63
CA PHE A 59 -0.42 0.68 15.61
C PHE A 59 1.02 0.59 15.07
N PRO A 60 1.42 1.42 14.07
CA PRO A 60 0.80 2.66 13.60
C PRO A 60 -0.16 2.52 12.41
N TYR A 61 -0.83 1.37 12.26
CA TYR A 61 -1.79 1.09 11.20
C TYR A 61 -1.22 1.28 9.78
N PRO A 62 -0.04 0.70 9.45
CA PRO A 62 0.51 0.84 8.11
C PRO A 62 -0.47 0.30 7.07
N ALA A 63 -0.73 1.12 6.06
CA ALA A 63 -1.52 0.76 4.89
C ALA A 63 -0.68 0.83 3.61
N LYS A 64 -0.94 -0.06 2.67
CA LYS A 64 -0.39 -0.06 1.32
C LYS A 64 -1.54 0.02 0.35
N LEU A 65 -1.49 1.01 -0.54
CA LEU A 65 -2.40 1.16 -1.66
C LEU A 65 -1.60 0.92 -2.93
N CYS A 66 -2.08 0.01 -3.77
CA CYS A 66 -1.53 -0.24 -5.11
C CYS A 66 -2.62 0.05 -6.15
N LEU A 67 -2.39 1.10 -6.94
CA LEU A 67 -3.22 1.47 -8.08
C LEU A 67 -2.47 1.16 -9.38
N ASN A 68 -3.11 0.48 -10.32
CA ASN A 68 -2.52 0.23 -11.63
C ASN A 68 -2.80 1.40 -12.58
N ARG A 69 -1.93 2.42 -12.59
CA ARG A 69 -2.09 3.62 -13.43
C ARG A 69 -2.03 3.31 -14.94
N HIS A 70 -1.39 2.21 -15.34
CA HIS A 70 -1.29 1.83 -16.74
C HIS A 70 -2.63 1.32 -17.30
N GLU A 71 -3.37 0.53 -16.53
CA GLU A 71 -4.74 0.15 -16.88
C GLU A 71 -5.69 1.35 -16.88
N TRP A 72 -5.52 2.28 -15.95
CA TRP A 72 -6.25 3.55 -15.97
C TRP A 72 -6.01 4.32 -17.28
N LEU A 73 -4.73 4.50 -17.67
CA LEU A 73 -4.39 5.24 -18.89
C LEU A 73 -4.93 4.56 -20.15
N LYS A 74 -4.81 3.22 -20.26
CA LYS A 74 -5.43 2.47 -21.37
C LYS A 74 -6.94 2.66 -21.43
N ARG A 75 -7.61 2.64 -20.28
CA ARG A 75 -9.06 2.83 -20.20
C ARG A 75 -9.46 4.25 -20.60
N GLN A 76 -8.72 5.26 -20.16
CA GLN A 76 -8.92 6.64 -20.59
C GLN A 76 -8.73 6.80 -22.10
N LEU A 77 -7.64 6.25 -22.66
CA LEU A 77 -7.40 6.27 -24.11
C LEU A 77 -8.54 5.57 -24.88
N THR A 78 -9.01 4.44 -24.38
CA THR A 78 -10.16 3.71 -24.96
C THR A 78 -11.45 4.52 -24.86
N GLN A 79 -11.70 5.22 -23.75
CA GLN A 79 -12.86 6.10 -23.58
C GLN A 79 -12.82 7.31 -24.54
N HIS A 80 -11.63 7.78 -24.89
CA HIS A 80 -11.42 8.88 -25.81
C HIS A 80 -11.18 8.46 -27.27
N ASP A 81 -11.33 7.17 -27.58
CA ASP A 81 -11.10 6.58 -28.91
C ASP A 81 -9.69 6.85 -29.48
N ILE A 82 -8.71 6.95 -28.59
CA ILE A 82 -7.30 7.16 -28.93
C ILE A 82 -6.63 5.78 -29.03
N PRO A 83 -5.90 5.47 -30.12
CA PRO A 83 -5.21 4.20 -30.27
C PRO A 83 -4.23 3.94 -29.12
N VAL A 84 -4.36 2.80 -28.46
CA VAL A 84 -3.47 2.38 -27.38
C VAL A 84 -2.14 1.93 -27.99
N GLY A 85 -1.16 2.82 -28.01
CA GLY A 85 0.21 2.53 -28.45
C GLY A 85 0.97 1.55 -27.54
N ARG A 86 2.18 1.16 -27.96
CA ARG A 86 3.04 0.26 -27.18
C ARG A 86 3.66 0.99 -25.99
N PHE A 87 3.11 0.77 -24.80
CA PHE A 87 3.70 1.26 -23.57
C PHE A 87 4.94 0.45 -23.18
N ARG A 88 6.06 1.15 -22.91
CA ARG A 88 7.25 0.54 -22.31
C ARG A 88 7.14 0.64 -20.78
N PRO A 89 7.26 -0.46 -20.03
CA PRO A 89 7.29 -0.39 -18.58
C PRO A 89 8.63 0.23 -18.14
N VAL A 90 8.58 1.39 -17.48
CA VAL A 90 9.70 1.97 -16.73
C VAL A 90 9.36 1.81 -15.24
N VAL A 91 10.32 1.42 -14.41
CA VAL A 91 10.17 1.27 -12.94
C VAL A 91 11.11 2.27 -12.24
N LEU A 92 10.63 3.48 -12.00
CA LEU A 92 11.10 4.44 -11.01
C LEU A 92 10.79 3.92 -9.59
N THR A 93 11.85 3.66 -8.82
CA THR A 93 11.72 3.33 -7.40
C THR A 93 11.80 4.63 -6.61
N ILE A 94 10.66 5.18 -6.19
CA ILE A 94 10.64 6.29 -5.23
C ILE A 94 10.65 5.70 -3.82
N GLY A 95 11.68 6.07 -3.06
CA GLY A 95 11.88 5.58 -1.70
C GLY A 95 10.87 6.16 -0.70
N MET A 96 10.40 5.27 0.17
CA MET A 96 9.78 5.51 1.48
C MET A 96 8.30 5.94 1.52
N SER A 97 7.45 4.92 1.67
CA SER A 97 6.05 4.95 2.14
C SER A 97 5.04 5.71 1.25
N ILE A 98 4.12 4.94 0.67
CA ILE A 98 3.19 5.25 -0.43
C ILE A 98 3.87 5.18 -1.81
N TYR A 99 3.73 4.03 -2.48
CA TYR A 99 4.12 3.87 -3.88
C TYR A 99 3.02 4.46 -4.77
N VAL A 100 3.07 5.77 -5.03
CA VAL A 100 2.40 6.34 -6.20
C VAL A 100 3.35 6.16 -7.38
N ALA A 101 3.00 5.27 -8.30
CA ALA A 101 3.73 5.13 -9.56
C ALA A 101 3.29 6.28 -10.49
N ASP A 102 4.07 7.36 -10.52
CA ASP A 102 3.93 8.46 -11.49
C ASP A 102 4.80 8.19 -12.71
N TYR A 103 4.23 8.33 -13.91
CA TYR A 103 4.99 8.38 -15.17
C TYR A 103 4.43 9.45 -16.09
N VAL A 104 5.36 10.24 -16.64
CA VAL A 104 5.13 11.25 -17.66
C VAL A 104 4.89 10.54 -19.00
N ALA A 105 3.80 10.91 -19.67
CA ALA A 105 3.59 10.54 -21.06
C ALA A 105 4.46 11.46 -21.94
N GLU A 106 5.48 10.92 -22.58
CA GLU A 106 6.05 11.57 -23.77
C GLU A 106 5.17 11.17 -24.94
N VAL A 107 4.50 12.17 -25.50
CA VAL A 107 3.76 12.07 -26.77
C VAL A 107 4.78 12.37 -27.86
N GLU A 108 5.04 11.39 -28.73
CA GLU A 108 5.64 11.62 -30.06
C GLU A 108 4.56 11.31 -31.11
#